data_AF-A0A3N2N3A2-F1
#
_entry.id   AF-A0A3N2N3A2-F1
#
_cell.length_a   1.000
_cell.length_b   1.000
_cell.length_c   1.000
_cell.angle_alpha   90.00
_cell.angle_beta   90.00
_cell.angle_gamma   90.00
#
_symmetry.space_group_name_H-M   'P 1'
#
loop_
_entity.id
_entity.type
_entity.pdbx_description
1 polymer ?
#
loop_
_entity_poly.entity_id
_entity_poly.type
_entity_poly.pdbx_seq_one_letter_code
_entity_poly.pdbx_strand_id
1 'polypeptide(L)'
;LRQHQSLADYVTLATRQEISGEKIFTNSVYVTNGRISGEISSAYTKHGIRLGISSRDYCDFLEYGAVWNFYKSRSGTETLVAKISEAGMSAKAFIKDGGTAAQFLMADGSVKALTDITSAYVTALGSSGNYLTWTKNGATNNVTVPYATNTSNIFPQSAADLNATTLNRNSIYSWANTATNTPGTYGVLFQWSNISAPVSGTNSHWITQLASVTDGGGLWVRTRTNTSDWRPWERILTTSNFNSLIGSNLTAYVRKAGDTMTGMLNIKMDTQPCLKLDSITANKEVCMYVYSGGVAKTAVGWNNVHGSYIYNSPSNRYLGIKDNGTPHFQGNTIWHAGNDGSRSGLDADLLDGYHKSDIYDNVTAKLSSLNDVLNSNGIRIYGF
;
A
#
# COMPACT_ATOMS: atom_id res chain seq x y z
N LEU A 1 88.10 38.38 -99.66
CA LEU A 1 87.33 38.76 -98.45
C LEU A 1 87.04 37.50 -97.65
N ARG A 2 87.25 37.52 -96.33
CA ARG A 2 87.05 36.37 -95.43
C ARG A 2 85.56 36.12 -95.24
N GLN A 3 85.15 34.86 -95.34
CA GLN A 3 83.78 34.41 -95.05
C GLN A 3 83.42 34.74 -93.60
N HIS A 4 82.27 35.38 -93.40
CA HIS A 4 81.71 35.67 -92.09
C HIS A 4 81.15 34.37 -91.50
N GLN A 5 81.59 33.99 -90.29
CA GLN A 5 81.01 32.85 -89.57
C GLN A 5 79.55 33.17 -89.20
N SER A 6 78.66 32.19 -89.39
CA SER A 6 77.28 32.28 -88.97
C SER A 6 77.20 32.31 -87.44
N LEU A 7 76.47 33.29 -86.88
CA LEU A 7 76.22 33.43 -85.43
C LEU A 7 75.08 32.53 -84.94
N ALA A 8 74.61 31.55 -85.74
CA ALA A 8 73.42 30.76 -85.44
C ALA A 8 73.52 29.87 -84.19
N ASP A 9 74.73 29.58 -83.69
CA ASP A 9 74.95 28.59 -82.62
C ASP A 9 75.29 29.20 -81.24
N TYR A 10 75.20 30.53 -81.06
CA TYR A 10 75.58 31.21 -79.81
C TYR A 10 74.43 31.96 -79.15
N VAL A 11 74.35 31.87 -77.81
CA VAL A 11 73.42 32.65 -76.96
C VAL A 11 74.08 33.94 -76.45
N THR A 12 73.36 35.05 -76.46
CA THR A 12 73.85 36.40 -76.10
C THR A 12 73.42 36.81 -74.70
N LEU A 13 74.32 37.45 -73.95
CA LEU A 13 74.15 37.77 -72.52
C LEU A 13 73.11 38.87 -72.22
N ALA A 14 72.80 39.75 -73.17
CA ALA A 14 72.10 41.02 -72.89
C ALA A 14 70.66 41.09 -73.42
N THR A 15 70.20 40.09 -74.18
CA THR A 15 68.88 40.10 -74.80
C THR A 15 68.14 38.81 -74.47
N ARG A 16 66.82 38.91 -74.30
CA ARG A 16 65.96 37.73 -74.16
C ARG A 16 66.11 36.88 -75.42
N GLN A 17 66.40 35.60 -75.24
CA GLN A 17 66.48 34.65 -76.34
C GLN A 17 65.43 33.55 -76.15
N GLU A 18 64.79 33.19 -77.25
CA GLU A 18 63.91 32.04 -77.35
C GLU A 18 64.68 30.94 -78.09
N ILE A 19 64.93 29.83 -77.40
CA ILE A 19 65.68 28.70 -77.95
C ILE A 19 64.67 27.61 -78.30
N SER A 20 64.52 27.31 -79.59
CA SER A 20 63.64 26.26 -80.08
C SER A 20 64.36 24.91 -80.21
N GLY A 21 63.59 23.82 -80.12
CA GLY A 21 64.06 22.44 -80.20
C GLY A 21 64.66 21.88 -78.90
N GLU A 22 64.72 20.56 -78.79
CA GLU A 22 65.22 19.85 -77.61
C GLU A 22 66.69 20.19 -77.31
N LYS A 23 67.02 20.36 -76.03
CA LYS A 23 68.38 20.63 -75.55
C LYS A 23 68.71 19.67 -74.41
N ILE A 24 69.86 19.01 -74.53
CA ILE A 24 70.40 18.12 -73.52
C ILE A 24 71.58 18.84 -72.86
N PHE A 25 71.48 19.11 -71.57
CA PHE A 25 72.59 19.58 -70.76
C PHE A 25 73.18 18.39 -70.02
N THR A 26 74.47 18.12 -70.22
CA THR A 26 75.17 16.99 -69.57
C THR A 26 75.60 17.29 -68.13
N ASN A 27 75.42 18.52 -67.66
CA ASN A 27 75.69 18.98 -66.30
C ASN A 27 74.47 19.73 -65.73
N SER A 28 74.50 20.04 -64.43
CA SER A 28 73.45 20.81 -63.75
C SER A 28 73.29 22.22 -64.33
N VAL A 29 72.03 22.61 -64.56
CA VAL A 29 71.66 23.99 -64.92
C VAL A 29 71.44 24.79 -63.64
N TYR A 30 72.24 25.82 -63.40
CA TYR A 30 72.12 26.71 -62.24
C TYR A 30 71.59 28.09 -62.69
N VAL A 31 70.58 28.62 -61.98
CA VAL A 31 70.13 30.00 -62.16
C VAL A 31 70.58 30.81 -60.95
N THR A 32 71.46 31.78 -61.17
CA THR A 32 72.09 32.57 -60.11
C THR A 32 71.29 33.81 -59.70
N ASN A 33 70.34 34.28 -60.51
CA ASN A 33 69.47 35.43 -60.18
C ASN A 33 68.20 35.46 -61.06
N GLY A 34 67.28 34.51 -60.88
CA GLY A 34 66.05 34.44 -61.69
C GLY A 34 65.14 33.25 -61.36
N ARG A 35 64.00 33.18 -62.05
CA ARG A 35 62.98 32.12 -61.90
C ARG A 35 63.13 31.08 -63.00
N ILE A 36 63.26 29.81 -62.63
CA ILE A 36 63.03 28.68 -63.54
C ILE A 36 61.51 28.47 -63.62
N SER A 37 60.90 28.71 -64.79
CA SER A 37 59.56 28.23 -65.11
C SER A 37 59.71 27.02 -66.02
N GLY A 38 59.56 25.82 -65.46
CA GLY A 38 59.74 24.57 -66.20
C GLY A 38 58.44 24.09 -66.85
N GLU A 39 58.52 23.77 -68.14
CA GLU A 39 57.72 22.73 -68.78
C GLU A 39 58.64 21.50 -68.89
N ILE A 40 58.20 20.32 -68.44
CA ILE A 40 59.03 19.10 -68.49
C ILE A 40 58.35 18.01 -69.34
N SER A 41 59.08 17.66 -70.39
CA SER A 41 58.87 16.58 -71.36
C SER A 41 59.06 15.19 -70.74
N SER A 42 58.32 14.22 -71.29
CA SER A 42 58.22 12.85 -70.81
C SER A 42 59.32 11.93 -71.36
N ALA A 43 60.37 11.69 -70.58
CA ALA A 43 61.25 10.54 -70.78
C ALA A 43 61.88 10.10 -69.45
N TYR A 44 61.42 8.94 -68.94
CA TYR A 44 61.87 8.14 -67.78
C TYR A 44 61.21 8.38 -66.40
N THR A 45 60.26 7.48 -66.08
CA THR A 45 59.85 6.78 -64.82
C THR A 45 59.95 7.43 -63.42
N LYS A 46 60.37 8.69 -63.27
CA LYS A 46 60.29 9.47 -62.03
C LYS A 46 60.00 10.93 -62.39
N HIS A 47 58.74 11.22 -62.68
CA HIS A 47 58.30 12.55 -63.04
C HIS A 47 58.01 13.30 -61.75
N GLY A 48 58.91 14.21 -61.37
CA GLY A 48 58.59 15.15 -60.34
C GLY A 48 59.24 16.50 -60.53
N ILE A 49 58.47 17.54 -60.21
CA ILE A 49 58.95 18.92 -60.22
C ILE A 49 59.08 19.35 -58.77
N ARG A 50 60.30 19.73 -58.37
CA ARG A 50 60.55 20.42 -57.11
C ARG A 50 60.59 21.92 -57.38
N LEU A 51 59.56 22.64 -56.94
CA LEU A 51 59.51 24.09 -57.03
C LEU A 51 59.81 24.69 -55.64
N GLY A 52 60.99 25.28 -55.47
CA GLY A 52 61.46 25.88 -54.23
C GLY A 52 62.98 25.74 -54.06
N ILE A 53 63.56 26.47 -53.11
CA ILE A 53 64.99 26.34 -52.74
C ILE A 53 65.07 25.26 -51.67
N SER A 54 66.02 24.33 -51.73
CA SER A 54 66.18 23.23 -50.75
C SER A 54 66.32 23.70 -49.29
N SER A 55 66.60 24.99 -49.06
CA SER A 55 66.69 25.65 -47.76
C SER A 55 65.44 26.45 -47.35
N ARG A 56 64.33 26.39 -48.11
CA ARG A 56 63.06 27.10 -47.88
C ARG A 56 61.85 26.17 -48.07
N ASP A 57 60.64 26.69 -47.87
CA ASP A 57 59.40 25.99 -48.24
C ASP A 57 59.44 25.62 -49.73
N TYR A 58 59.25 24.33 -50.04
CA TYR A 58 59.22 23.80 -51.40
C TYR A 58 57.99 22.92 -51.60
N CYS A 59 57.55 22.82 -52.85
CA CYS A 59 56.47 21.93 -53.26
C CYS A 59 57.05 20.80 -54.12
N ASP A 60 56.81 19.55 -53.73
CA ASP A 60 57.17 18.37 -54.50
C ASP A 60 55.93 17.85 -55.23
N PHE A 61 55.94 17.95 -56.56
CA PHE A 61 55.03 17.18 -57.41
C PHE A 61 55.71 15.84 -57.66
N LEU A 62 55.32 14.77 -56.96
CA LEU A 62 55.94 13.45 -57.10
C LEU A 62 54.92 12.48 -57.71
N GLU A 63 55.12 12.06 -58.96
CA GLU A 63 54.29 11.04 -59.61
C GLU A 63 54.77 9.62 -59.26
N TYR A 64 54.82 9.28 -57.97
CA TYR A 64 54.86 7.87 -57.57
C TYR A 64 53.62 7.58 -56.72
N GLY A 65 52.59 7.03 -57.39
CA GLY A 65 51.31 6.65 -56.77
C GLY A 65 50.26 7.76 -56.64
N ALA A 66 50.32 8.80 -57.49
CA ALA A 66 49.36 9.92 -57.50
C ALA A 66 49.22 10.66 -56.15
N VAL A 67 50.35 10.86 -55.44
CA VAL A 67 50.39 11.55 -54.15
C VAL A 67 51.10 12.89 -54.23
N TRP A 68 50.41 13.97 -53.89
CA TRP A 68 50.99 15.30 -53.74
C TRP A 68 51.21 15.62 -52.25
N ASN A 69 52.47 15.79 -51.85
CA ASN A 69 52.83 16.09 -50.46
C ASN A 69 53.29 17.54 -50.30
N PHE A 70 52.86 18.17 -49.21
CA PHE A 70 53.30 19.48 -48.76
C PHE A 70 54.12 19.32 -47.48
N TYR A 71 55.38 19.76 -47.53
CA TYR A 71 56.28 19.72 -46.39
C TYR A 71 56.56 21.12 -45.89
N LYS A 72 56.73 21.25 -44.57
CA LYS A 72 57.36 22.42 -43.95
C LYS A 72 58.75 22.02 -43.50
N SER A 73 59.76 22.82 -43.86
CA SER A 73 61.15 22.60 -43.43
C SER A 73 61.66 23.82 -42.68
N ARG A 74 62.19 23.59 -41.47
CA ARG A 74 63.01 24.57 -40.76
C ARG A 74 64.26 23.85 -40.28
N SER A 75 65.43 24.29 -40.76
CA SER A 75 66.74 23.81 -40.32
C SER A 75 66.95 22.29 -40.46
N GLY A 76 66.52 21.71 -41.58
CA GLY A 76 66.85 20.33 -41.96
C GLY A 76 65.91 19.24 -41.42
N THR A 77 64.87 19.59 -40.66
CA THR A 77 63.79 18.65 -40.28
C THR A 77 62.56 18.87 -41.15
N GLU A 78 62.14 17.85 -41.88
CA GLU A 78 60.95 17.86 -42.74
C GLU A 78 59.73 17.35 -41.98
N THR A 79 58.65 18.13 -41.94
CA THR A 79 57.35 17.70 -41.39
C THR A 79 56.29 17.74 -42.49
N LEU A 80 55.63 16.62 -42.75
CA LEU A 80 54.46 16.56 -43.65
C LEU A 80 53.31 17.36 -43.04
N VAL A 81 52.83 18.40 -43.72
CA VAL A 81 51.75 19.28 -43.24
C VAL A 81 50.43 19.06 -43.97
N ALA A 82 50.48 18.61 -45.21
CA ALA A 82 49.31 18.15 -45.96
C ALA A 82 49.71 17.13 -47.04
N LYS A 83 48.79 16.26 -47.42
CA LYS A 83 48.92 15.28 -48.50
C LYS A 83 47.62 15.22 -49.29
N ILE A 84 47.69 15.09 -50.61
CA ILE A 84 46.58 14.79 -51.52
C ILE A 84 46.90 13.48 -52.22
N SER A 85 45.98 12.53 -52.23
CA SER A 85 46.14 11.21 -52.84
C SER A 85 44.80 10.67 -53.34
N GLU A 86 44.80 9.53 -54.03
CA GLU A 86 43.57 8.82 -54.40
C GLU A 86 42.68 8.46 -53.20
N ALA A 87 43.28 8.26 -52.02
CA ALA A 87 42.54 8.04 -50.76
C ALA A 87 41.95 9.32 -50.15
N GLY A 88 42.15 10.48 -50.78
CA GLY A 88 41.69 11.79 -50.32
C GLY A 88 42.82 12.72 -49.85
N MET A 89 42.44 13.80 -49.19
CA MET A 89 43.34 14.82 -48.64
C MET A 89 43.50 14.63 -47.13
N SER A 90 44.74 14.62 -46.62
CA SER A 90 45.02 14.61 -45.18
C SER A 90 45.84 15.84 -44.78
N ALA A 91 45.43 16.50 -43.70
CA ALA A 91 46.11 17.65 -43.11
C ALA A 91 45.84 17.69 -41.61
N LYS A 92 46.66 18.41 -40.83
CA LYS A 92 46.47 18.53 -39.38
C LYS A 92 45.14 19.20 -39.01
N ALA A 93 44.66 20.12 -39.85
CA ALA A 93 43.35 20.74 -39.72
C ALA A 93 42.89 21.29 -41.08
N PHE A 94 41.58 21.29 -41.32
CA PHE A 94 40.93 22.00 -42.42
C PHE A 94 40.10 23.13 -41.80
N ILE A 95 40.61 24.36 -41.84
CA ILE A 95 40.00 25.53 -41.20
C ILE A 95 39.82 26.61 -42.27
N LYS A 96 38.64 27.23 -42.33
CA LYS A 96 38.42 28.45 -43.13
C LYS A 96 39.28 29.56 -42.53
N ASP A 97 39.85 30.44 -43.36
CA ASP A 97 40.60 31.59 -42.84
C ASP A 97 39.77 32.37 -41.79
N GLY A 98 40.35 32.60 -40.60
CA GLY A 98 39.67 33.19 -39.44
C GLY A 98 38.67 32.29 -38.69
N GLY A 99 38.55 30.99 -39.03
CA GLY A 99 37.63 30.04 -38.38
C GLY A 99 38.01 29.68 -36.93
N THR A 100 37.04 29.16 -36.16
CA THR A 100 37.18 28.82 -34.73
C THR A 100 36.96 27.33 -34.45
N ALA A 101 37.36 26.85 -33.27
CA ALA A 101 37.16 25.46 -32.85
C ALA A 101 35.68 25.06 -32.60
N ALA A 102 34.74 26.02 -32.59
CA ALA A 102 33.32 25.80 -32.32
C ALA A 102 32.46 25.77 -33.60
N GLN A 103 33.05 25.42 -34.74
CA GLN A 103 32.42 25.44 -36.05
C GLN A 103 32.67 24.15 -36.83
N PHE A 104 31.73 23.79 -37.70
CA PHE A 104 31.85 22.74 -38.70
C PHE A 104 32.09 23.37 -40.07
N LEU A 105 33.11 22.89 -40.78
CA LEU A 105 33.35 23.23 -42.18
C LEU A 105 32.37 22.46 -43.07
N MET A 106 31.64 23.19 -43.90
CA MET A 106 30.67 22.64 -44.84
C MET A 106 31.32 22.34 -46.19
N ALA A 107 30.68 21.48 -47.00
CA ALA A 107 31.22 21.07 -48.30
C ALA A 107 31.36 22.22 -49.33
N ASP A 108 30.61 23.32 -49.16
CA ASP A 108 30.69 24.53 -49.98
C ASP A 108 31.76 25.53 -49.50
N GLY A 109 32.51 25.18 -48.45
CA GLY A 109 33.54 26.04 -47.84
C GLY A 109 33.00 27.11 -46.89
N SER A 110 31.70 27.10 -46.58
CA SER A 110 31.11 27.88 -45.47
C SER A 110 31.36 27.18 -44.13
N VAL A 111 31.11 27.89 -43.02
CA VAL A 111 31.18 27.32 -41.67
C VAL A 111 29.84 27.44 -40.96
N LYS A 112 29.47 26.42 -40.20
CA LYS A 112 28.25 26.38 -39.37
C LYS A 112 28.62 26.25 -37.90
N ALA A 113 27.95 26.96 -36.99
CA ALA A 113 28.29 26.88 -35.58
C ALA A 113 27.86 25.53 -34.99
N LEU A 114 28.61 25.01 -34.00
CA LEU A 114 28.23 23.79 -33.27
C LEU A 114 26.84 23.93 -32.61
N THR A 115 26.50 25.15 -32.17
CA THR A 115 25.18 25.50 -31.64
C THR A 115 24.05 25.28 -32.64
N ASP A 116 24.31 25.43 -33.95
CA ASP A 116 23.29 25.24 -34.98
C ASP A 116 22.97 23.76 -35.23
N ILE A 117 23.79 22.84 -34.69
CA ILE A 117 23.54 21.40 -34.73
C ILE A 117 22.81 20.98 -33.44
N THR A 118 23.24 21.48 -32.28
CA THR A 118 22.62 21.14 -31.00
C THR A 118 21.25 21.80 -30.79
N SER A 119 20.97 22.92 -31.47
CA SER A 119 19.67 23.61 -31.42
C SER A 119 18.52 22.80 -32.04
N ALA A 120 18.82 21.70 -32.74
CA ALA A 120 17.83 20.78 -33.29
C ALA A 120 17.08 20.00 -32.19
N TYR A 121 17.69 19.80 -31.02
CA TYR A 121 17.17 18.93 -29.98
C TYR A 121 16.47 19.71 -28.86
N VAL A 122 15.52 19.04 -28.22
CA VAL A 122 14.91 19.50 -26.97
C VAL A 122 15.88 19.22 -25.83
N THR A 123 16.17 20.22 -25.00
CA THR A 123 17.13 20.11 -23.90
C THR A 123 16.49 19.99 -22.53
N ALA A 124 15.20 20.32 -22.40
CA ALA A 124 14.43 20.15 -21.17
C ALA A 124 12.94 19.98 -21.48
N LEU A 125 12.25 19.18 -20.66
CA LEU A 125 10.79 18.99 -20.67
C LEU A 125 10.25 19.37 -19.28
N GLY A 126 9.04 19.95 -19.23
CA GLY A 126 8.41 20.34 -17.98
C GLY A 126 6.94 20.77 -18.15
N SER A 127 6.38 21.37 -17.11
CA SER A 127 5.05 21.98 -17.15
C SER A 127 5.05 23.36 -16.48
N SER A 128 4.19 24.26 -16.96
CA SER A 128 3.97 25.60 -16.39
C SER A 128 2.53 26.03 -16.66
N GLY A 129 1.72 26.26 -15.63
CA GLY A 129 0.28 26.55 -15.78
C GLY A 129 -0.45 25.45 -16.58
N ASN A 130 -1.08 25.83 -17.69
CA ASN A 130 -1.78 24.92 -18.63
C ASN A 130 -0.89 24.47 -19.80
N TYR A 131 0.42 24.50 -19.63
CA TYR A 131 1.35 24.20 -20.69
C TYR A 131 2.20 22.98 -20.35
N LEU A 132 2.28 22.03 -21.29
CA LEU A 132 3.47 21.20 -21.40
C LEU A 132 4.53 22.05 -22.08
N THR A 133 5.66 22.23 -21.40
CA THR A 133 6.74 23.12 -21.85
C THR A 133 7.95 22.31 -22.28
N TRP A 134 8.65 22.76 -23.32
CA TRP A 134 9.95 22.21 -23.69
C TRP A 134 10.93 23.32 -24.07
N THR A 135 12.20 23.14 -23.72
CA THR A 135 13.25 24.09 -24.09
C THR A 135 13.93 23.61 -25.37
N LYS A 136 13.95 24.47 -26.40
CA LYS A 136 14.65 24.24 -27.66
C LYS A 136 15.37 25.52 -28.05
N ASN A 137 16.66 25.43 -28.36
CA ASN A 137 17.50 26.59 -28.69
C ASN A 137 17.47 27.71 -27.61
N GLY A 138 17.44 27.33 -26.33
CA GLY A 138 17.31 28.27 -25.21
C GLY A 138 15.93 28.93 -25.07
N ALA A 139 15.02 28.73 -26.02
CA ALA A 139 13.65 29.24 -25.96
C ALA A 139 12.71 28.20 -25.33
N THR A 140 11.90 28.62 -24.37
CA THR A 140 10.80 27.82 -23.83
C THR A 140 9.61 27.87 -24.77
N ASN A 141 9.27 26.71 -25.33
CA ASN A 141 8.10 26.50 -26.15
C ASN A 141 7.02 25.80 -25.32
N ASN A 142 5.77 25.90 -25.76
CA ASN A 142 4.68 25.26 -25.09
C ASN A 142 3.59 24.79 -26.05
N VAL A 143 2.84 23.80 -25.59
CA VAL A 143 1.53 23.44 -26.14
C VAL A 143 0.52 23.54 -25.00
N THR A 144 -0.62 24.17 -25.27
CA THR A 144 -1.70 24.27 -24.30
C THR A 144 -2.28 22.88 -24.08
N VAL A 145 -2.04 22.35 -22.89
CA VAL A 145 -2.73 21.19 -22.34
C VAL A 145 -3.47 21.71 -21.10
N PRO A 146 -4.78 22.00 -21.21
CA PRO A 146 -5.56 22.44 -20.07
C PRO A 146 -5.27 21.56 -18.85
N TYR A 147 -4.93 22.19 -17.73
CA TYR A 147 -4.62 21.54 -16.46
C TYR A 147 -3.30 20.75 -16.41
N ALA A 148 -2.30 21.08 -17.24
CA ALA A 148 -0.96 20.45 -17.21
C ALA A 148 -0.28 20.46 -15.82
N THR A 149 -0.46 21.53 -15.05
CA THR A 149 0.01 21.63 -13.64
C THR A 149 -0.73 20.69 -12.70
N ASN A 150 -1.95 20.28 -13.04
CA ASN A 150 -2.74 19.34 -12.27
C ASN A 150 -2.66 17.92 -12.85
N THR A 151 -1.65 17.58 -13.65
CA THR A 151 -1.49 16.24 -14.25
C THR A 151 -1.33 15.12 -13.22
N SER A 152 -1.00 15.45 -11.96
CA SER A 152 -1.00 14.51 -10.84
C SER A 152 -2.39 14.28 -10.23
N ASN A 153 -3.40 15.05 -10.63
CA ASN A 153 -4.76 14.97 -10.10
C ASN A 153 -5.69 14.29 -11.11
N ILE A 154 -6.44 13.29 -10.65
CA ILE A 154 -7.55 12.73 -11.44
C ILE A 154 -8.77 13.63 -11.21
N PHE A 155 -9.17 14.41 -12.21
CA PHE A 155 -10.43 15.14 -12.14
C PHE A 155 -11.58 14.24 -12.57
N PRO A 156 -12.53 13.96 -11.68
CA PRO A 156 -13.67 13.14 -12.02
C PRO A 156 -14.57 13.85 -13.03
N GLN A 157 -15.12 13.10 -13.98
CA GLN A 157 -16.11 13.64 -14.90
C GLN A 157 -17.40 13.94 -14.13
N SER A 158 -17.93 15.17 -14.21
CA SER A 158 -19.22 15.51 -13.61
C SER A 158 -20.35 14.74 -14.30
N ALA A 159 -21.14 14.02 -13.51
CA ALA A 159 -22.31 13.27 -13.96
C ALA A 159 -23.58 13.84 -13.30
N ALA A 160 -24.58 14.16 -14.12
CA ALA A 160 -25.86 14.71 -13.66
C ALA A 160 -26.90 13.63 -13.32
N ASP A 161 -26.75 12.39 -13.78
CA ASP A 161 -27.58 11.24 -13.37
C ASP A 161 -26.70 9.98 -13.44
N LEU A 162 -26.65 9.24 -12.33
CA LEU A 162 -25.79 8.05 -12.21
C LEU A 162 -26.39 6.78 -12.85
N ASN A 163 -27.62 6.86 -13.36
CA ASN A 163 -28.27 5.81 -14.14
C ASN A 163 -28.36 6.17 -15.63
N ALA A 164 -28.01 7.41 -16.00
CA ALA A 164 -28.18 7.88 -17.37
C ALA A 164 -27.26 7.16 -18.34
N THR A 165 -27.70 7.08 -19.59
CA THR A 165 -26.92 6.65 -20.75
C THR A 165 -25.61 7.44 -20.93
N THR A 166 -25.45 8.55 -20.22
CA THR A 166 -24.25 9.39 -20.20
C THR A 166 -23.09 8.79 -19.38
N LEU A 167 -23.33 7.82 -18.50
CA LEU A 167 -22.27 7.06 -17.82
C LEU A 167 -21.80 5.86 -18.65
N ASN A 168 -21.50 6.11 -19.92
CA ASN A 168 -21.17 5.09 -20.91
C ASN A 168 -19.71 4.69 -20.95
N ARG A 169 -18.92 4.91 -19.89
CA ARG A 169 -17.49 4.55 -19.85
C ARG A 169 -17.10 3.99 -18.49
N ASN A 170 -16.05 3.18 -18.47
CA ASN A 170 -15.36 2.86 -17.22
C ASN A 170 -14.50 4.06 -16.83
N SER A 171 -14.81 4.69 -15.70
CA SER A 171 -14.14 5.92 -15.29
C SER A 171 -14.40 6.26 -13.82
N ILE A 172 -13.84 7.39 -13.40
CA ILE A 172 -14.12 8.03 -12.11
C ILE A 172 -15.04 9.22 -12.40
N TYR A 173 -16.21 9.21 -11.75
CA TYR A 173 -17.23 10.23 -11.92
C TYR A 173 -17.49 10.94 -10.60
N SER A 174 -17.88 12.20 -10.66
CA SER A 174 -18.37 12.96 -9.52
C SER A 174 -19.80 13.36 -9.76
N TRP A 175 -20.54 13.58 -8.69
CA TRP A 175 -21.88 14.12 -8.76
C TRP A 175 -22.10 15.21 -7.72
N ALA A 176 -23.07 16.06 -7.99
CA ALA A 176 -23.50 17.15 -7.12
C ALA A 176 -24.97 17.00 -6.73
N ASN A 177 -25.48 17.96 -5.95
CA ASN A 177 -26.85 17.98 -5.42
C ASN A 177 -27.97 17.90 -6.45
N THR A 178 -27.70 18.14 -7.72
CA THR A 178 -28.68 18.00 -8.80
C THR A 178 -28.78 16.58 -9.34
N ALA A 179 -27.88 15.68 -8.94
CA ALA A 179 -27.86 14.32 -9.44
C ALA A 179 -28.89 13.42 -8.76
N THR A 180 -29.53 12.57 -9.56
CA THR A 180 -30.51 11.59 -9.10
C THR A 180 -29.86 10.19 -8.99
N ASN A 181 -30.51 9.29 -8.23
CA ASN A 181 -30.07 7.89 -8.05
C ASN A 181 -28.69 7.72 -7.40
N THR A 182 -28.33 8.63 -6.51
CA THR A 182 -27.06 8.65 -5.79
C THR A 182 -27.24 8.14 -4.34
N PRO A 183 -26.19 7.60 -3.70
CA PRO A 183 -26.26 7.20 -2.29
C PRO A 183 -26.19 8.38 -1.31
N GLY A 184 -26.02 9.62 -1.81
CA GLY A 184 -26.08 10.87 -1.06
C GLY A 184 -25.97 12.09 -1.98
N THR A 185 -25.96 13.27 -1.39
CA THR A 185 -26.04 14.58 -2.09
C THR A 185 -24.81 14.86 -2.93
N TYR A 186 -23.61 14.53 -2.45
CA TYR A 186 -22.35 14.80 -3.15
C TYR A 186 -21.37 13.64 -2.99
N GLY A 187 -20.63 13.33 -4.06
CA GLY A 187 -19.59 12.32 -3.95
C GLY A 187 -18.89 12.00 -5.25
N VAL A 188 -18.09 10.94 -5.17
CA VAL A 188 -17.28 10.40 -6.26
C VAL A 188 -17.52 8.90 -6.36
N LEU A 189 -17.64 8.38 -7.57
CA LEU A 189 -17.72 6.94 -7.81
C LEU A 189 -16.67 6.49 -8.81
N PHE A 190 -16.27 5.24 -8.64
CA PHE A 190 -15.53 4.48 -9.61
C PHE A 190 -16.45 3.46 -10.27
N GLN A 191 -16.53 3.49 -11.61
CA GLN A 191 -17.32 2.56 -12.40
C GLN A 191 -16.42 1.67 -13.25
N TRP A 192 -16.71 0.38 -13.24
CA TRP A 192 -16.07 -0.58 -14.13
C TRP A 192 -17.06 -1.65 -14.62
N SER A 193 -16.71 -2.27 -15.75
CA SER A 193 -17.49 -3.29 -16.43
C SER A 193 -16.59 -4.18 -17.29
N ASN A 194 -17.13 -5.26 -17.84
CA ASN A 194 -16.44 -6.14 -18.79
C ASN A 194 -16.38 -5.60 -20.23
N ILE A 195 -16.89 -4.40 -20.50
CA ILE A 195 -16.82 -3.74 -21.82
C ILE A 195 -16.37 -2.29 -21.69
N SER A 196 -15.84 -1.69 -22.75
CA SER A 196 -15.30 -0.32 -22.68
C SER A 196 -16.38 0.76 -22.59
N ALA A 197 -17.57 0.48 -23.14
CA ALA A 197 -18.68 1.43 -23.20
C ALA A 197 -19.98 0.85 -22.60
N PRO A 198 -20.05 0.64 -21.28
CA PRO A 198 -21.22 0.09 -20.62
C PRO A 198 -22.41 1.04 -20.70
N VAL A 199 -23.50 0.67 -21.39
CA VAL A 199 -24.72 1.50 -21.48
C VAL A 199 -25.91 0.69 -21.00
N SER A 200 -26.80 1.33 -20.23
CA SER A 200 -28.06 0.71 -19.82
C SER A 200 -28.84 0.17 -21.03
N GLY A 201 -29.26 -1.10 -20.96
CA GLY A 201 -30.21 -1.69 -21.91
C GLY A 201 -29.61 -2.32 -23.17
N THR A 202 -28.28 -2.44 -23.30
CA THR A 202 -27.61 -3.11 -24.43
C THR A 202 -27.08 -4.51 -24.06
N ASN A 203 -26.85 -5.36 -25.06
CA ASN A 203 -26.54 -6.79 -24.86
C ASN A 203 -25.24 -7.06 -24.05
N SER A 204 -25.36 -8.02 -23.11
CA SER A 204 -24.36 -8.79 -22.35
C SER A 204 -23.13 -8.07 -21.79
N HIS A 205 -23.34 -7.28 -20.74
CA HIS A 205 -22.27 -6.78 -19.87
C HIS A 205 -22.72 -6.71 -18.41
N TRP A 206 -21.80 -6.53 -17.48
CA TRP A 206 -22.11 -6.23 -16.08
C TRP A 206 -21.41 -4.93 -15.69
N ILE A 207 -22.03 -4.17 -14.79
CA ILE A 207 -21.49 -2.89 -14.33
C ILE A 207 -21.46 -2.92 -12.81
N THR A 208 -20.35 -2.49 -12.24
CA THR A 208 -20.22 -2.23 -10.81
C THR A 208 -19.87 -0.77 -10.60
N GLN A 209 -20.50 -0.17 -9.59
CA GLN A 209 -20.16 1.15 -9.11
C GLN A 209 -19.79 1.06 -7.63
N LEU A 210 -18.64 1.64 -7.29
CA LEU A 210 -18.20 1.89 -5.92
C LEU A 210 -18.19 3.39 -5.69
N ALA A 211 -18.98 3.87 -4.73
CA ALA A 211 -19.18 5.28 -4.46
C ALA A 211 -18.69 5.65 -3.06
N SER A 212 -18.06 6.81 -2.96
CA SER A 212 -17.76 7.50 -1.71
C SER A 212 -18.63 8.74 -1.63
N VAL A 213 -19.33 8.90 -0.52
CA VAL A 213 -20.26 10.01 -0.29
C VAL A 213 -19.65 10.97 0.73
N THR A 214 -19.81 12.27 0.50
CA THR A 214 -19.29 13.31 1.42
C THR A 214 -20.26 13.65 2.54
N ASP A 215 -21.57 13.65 2.26
CA ASP A 215 -22.64 13.84 3.23
C ASP A 215 -23.11 12.49 3.83
N GLY A 216 -23.13 12.38 5.16
CA GLY A 216 -23.42 11.12 5.86
C GLY A 216 -22.27 10.09 5.83
N GLY A 217 -21.30 10.28 4.93
CA GLY A 217 -20.06 9.51 4.86
C GLY A 217 -20.22 8.05 4.43
N GLY A 218 -19.09 7.41 4.14
CA GLY A 218 -19.01 5.97 3.90
C GLY A 218 -18.91 5.56 2.44
N LEU A 219 -18.69 4.26 2.26
CA LEU A 219 -18.54 3.63 0.96
C LEU A 219 -19.80 2.84 0.63
N TRP A 220 -20.19 2.89 -0.63
CA TRP A 220 -21.41 2.29 -1.14
C TRP A 220 -21.11 1.52 -2.42
N VAL A 221 -21.80 0.41 -2.63
CA VAL A 221 -21.65 -0.40 -3.82
C VAL A 221 -23.02 -0.69 -4.42
N ARG A 222 -23.07 -0.78 -5.74
CA ARG A 222 -24.18 -1.41 -6.46
C ARG A 222 -23.70 -2.07 -7.73
N THR A 223 -24.47 -3.03 -8.21
CA THR A 223 -24.20 -3.74 -9.44
C THR A 223 -25.45 -3.87 -10.29
N ARG A 224 -25.24 -4.15 -11.57
CA ARG A 224 -26.28 -4.62 -12.48
C ARG A 224 -25.70 -5.55 -13.54
N THR A 225 -26.57 -6.33 -14.16
CA THR A 225 -26.25 -7.22 -15.27
C THR A 225 -27.15 -6.91 -16.46
N ASN A 226 -26.56 -6.69 -17.63
CA ASN A 226 -27.21 -6.65 -18.93
C ASN A 226 -28.37 -5.63 -18.97
N THR A 227 -29.61 -6.13 -19.02
CA THR A 227 -30.84 -5.34 -19.07
C THR A 227 -31.56 -5.20 -17.72
N SER A 228 -31.04 -5.80 -16.64
CA SER A 228 -31.65 -5.71 -15.32
C SER A 228 -31.55 -4.30 -14.73
N ASP A 229 -32.50 -3.98 -13.86
CA ASP A 229 -32.45 -2.78 -13.04
C ASP A 229 -31.20 -2.76 -12.16
N TRP A 230 -30.78 -1.55 -11.77
CA TRP A 230 -29.75 -1.39 -10.77
C TRP A 230 -30.19 -2.02 -9.45
N ARG A 231 -29.31 -2.82 -8.84
CA ARG A 231 -29.47 -3.15 -7.43
C ARG A 231 -29.51 -1.84 -6.62
N PRO A 232 -30.27 -1.82 -5.51
CA PRO A 232 -30.23 -0.69 -4.60
C PRO A 232 -28.79 -0.45 -4.12
N TRP A 233 -28.50 0.78 -3.73
CA TRP A 233 -27.22 1.10 -3.12
C TRP A 233 -27.07 0.37 -1.78
N GLU A 234 -25.97 -0.38 -1.65
CA GLU A 234 -25.62 -1.13 -0.44
C GLU A 234 -24.45 -0.44 0.26
N ARG A 235 -24.61 -0.12 1.55
CA ARG A 235 -23.56 0.50 2.34
C ARG A 235 -22.53 -0.55 2.76
N ILE A 236 -21.26 -0.31 2.45
CA ILE A 236 -20.15 -1.17 2.87
C ILE A 236 -19.90 -0.99 4.36
N LEU A 237 -19.78 -2.11 5.08
CA LEU A 237 -19.47 -2.13 6.50
C LEU A 237 -18.00 -1.74 6.74
N THR A 238 -17.79 -0.75 7.60
CA THR A 238 -16.47 -0.25 8.01
C THR A 238 -16.40 -0.21 9.53
N THR A 239 -15.19 -0.10 10.10
CA THR A 239 -15.02 0.10 11.54
C THR A 239 -15.76 1.34 12.06
N SER A 240 -15.86 2.39 11.25
CA SER A 240 -16.57 3.63 11.61
C SER A 240 -18.09 3.49 11.62
N ASN A 241 -18.67 2.62 10.79
CA ASN A 241 -20.13 2.46 10.70
C ASN A 241 -20.64 1.14 11.31
N PHE A 242 -19.76 0.25 11.79
CA PHE A 242 -20.10 -1.08 12.31
C PHE A 242 -21.21 -1.03 13.36
N ASN A 243 -21.01 -0.24 14.42
CA ASN A 243 -21.97 -0.14 15.53
C ASN A 243 -23.30 0.50 15.11
N SER A 244 -23.29 1.40 14.12
CA SER A 244 -24.50 2.07 13.64
C SER A 244 -25.28 1.21 12.65
N LEU A 245 -24.61 0.39 11.83
CA LEU A 245 -25.23 -0.39 10.76
C LEU A 245 -25.71 -1.78 11.20
N ILE A 246 -24.89 -2.50 11.96
CA ILE A 246 -25.26 -3.80 12.54
C ILE A 246 -26.08 -3.60 13.83
N GLY A 247 -26.11 -2.36 14.32
CA GLY A 247 -26.75 -1.95 15.55
C GLY A 247 -25.89 -2.31 16.76
N SER A 248 -26.19 -1.68 17.89
CA SER A 248 -25.78 -2.10 19.23
C SER A 248 -26.25 -3.52 19.60
N ASN A 249 -26.86 -4.26 18.67
CA ASN A 249 -27.38 -5.60 18.91
C ASN A 249 -26.30 -6.62 19.23
N LEU A 250 -25.01 -6.38 18.92
CA LEU A 250 -23.93 -7.19 19.52
C LEU A 250 -23.64 -6.85 20.99
N THR A 251 -23.99 -5.65 21.47
CA THR A 251 -23.96 -5.30 22.91
C THR A 251 -25.22 -5.74 23.67
N ALA A 252 -26.25 -6.25 22.97
CA ALA A 252 -27.44 -6.82 23.58
C ALA A 252 -27.25 -8.28 24.03
N TYR A 253 -26.11 -8.91 23.69
CA TYR A 253 -25.79 -10.27 24.08
C TYR A 253 -24.71 -10.30 25.17
N VAL A 254 -24.83 -11.27 26.08
CA VAL A 254 -23.81 -11.58 27.08
C VAL A 254 -22.67 -12.35 26.41
N ARG A 255 -21.42 -11.93 26.63
CA ARG A 255 -20.24 -12.60 26.05
C ARG A 255 -19.96 -13.95 26.68
N LYS A 256 -19.50 -14.92 25.87
CA LYS A 256 -19.02 -16.23 26.33
C LYS A 256 -17.82 -16.14 27.29
N ALA A 257 -16.98 -15.11 27.15
CA ALA A 257 -15.82 -14.87 28.01
C ALA A 257 -16.19 -14.26 29.38
N GLY A 258 -17.47 -13.97 29.63
CA GLY A 258 -17.95 -13.24 30.79
C GLY A 258 -18.39 -11.82 30.43
N ASP A 259 -19.41 -11.33 31.14
CA ASP A 259 -19.97 -9.99 30.95
C ASP A 259 -20.66 -9.50 32.24
N THR A 260 -21.02 -8.21 32.28
CA THR A 260 -21.86 -7.62 33.34
C THR A 260 -23.13 -7.05 32.72
N MET A 261 -24.28 -7.34 33.33
CA MET A 261 -25.55 -6.71 32.99
C MET A 261 -25.95 -5.70 34.07
N THR A 262 -26.54 -4.58 33.67
CA THR A 262 -27.17 -3.60 34.57
C THR A 262 -28.69 -3.68 34.44
N GLY A 263 -29.41 -3.55 35.54
CA GLY A 263 -30.88 -3.67 35.58
C GLY A 263 -31.37 -5.03 36.12
N MET A 264 -32.68 -5.22 36.12
CA MET A 264 -33.33 -6.44 36.62
C MET A 264 -33.39 -7.52 35.53
N LEU A 265 -32.85 -8.70 35.81
CA LEU A 265 -33.04 -9.88 34.96
C LEU A 265 -34.36 -10.57 35.33
N ASN A 266 -35.34 -10.50 34.44
CA ASN A 266 -36.59 -11.23 34.57
C ASN A 266 -36.54 -12.54 33.78
N ILE A 267 -36.63 -13.67 34.47
CA ILE A 267 -36.73 -15.01 33.86
C ILE A 267 -38.19 -15.46 33.97
N LYS A 268 -38.87 -15.60 32.83
CA LYS A 268 -40.29 -16.03 32.73
C LYS A 268 -40.40 -17.23 31.80
N MET A 269 -41.22 -18.21 32.18
CA MET A 269 -41.50 -19.38 31.35
C MET A 269 -42.82 -20.03 31.78
N ASP A 270 -43.38 -20.87 30.92
CA ASP A 270 -44.61 -21.63 31.19
C ASP A 270 -44.34 -23.09 31.59
N THR A 271 -43.11 -23.60 31.40
CA THR A 271 -42.69 -24.99 31.68
C THR A 271 -41.31 -25.01 32.33
N GLN A 272 -40.99 -25.94 33.24
CA GLN A 272 -39.72 -25.97 34.01
C GLN A 272 -38.54 -26.60 33.21
N PRO A 273 -37.26 -26.26 33.51
CA PRO A 273 -36.74 -25.41 34.61
C PRO A 273 -36.35 -23.97 34.21
N CYS A 274 -36.56 -22.99 35.10
CA CYS A 274 -36.32 -21.56 34.85
C CYS A 274 -34.85 -21.16 34.77
N LEU A 275 -34.00 -21.85 35.51
CA LEU A 275 -32.56 -21.66 35.48
C LEU A 275 -31.90 -23.01 35.78
N LYS A 276 -31.13 -23.52 34.82
CA LYS A 276 -30.29 -24.69 35.03
C LYS A 276 -28.85 -24.22 35.24
N LEU A 277 -28.31 -24.50 36.41
CA LEU A 277 -26.87 -24.40 36.67
C LEU A 277 -26.33 -25.83 36.66
N ASP A 278 -25.31 -26.08 35.85
CA ASP A 278 -24.79 -27.44 35.62
C ASP A 278 -23.28 -27.42 35.52
N SER A 279 -22.65 -28.47 36.04
CA SER A 279 -21.23 -28.73 35.87
C SER A 279 -21.06 -30.06 35.17
N ILE A 280 -20.37 -30.04 34.02
CA ILE A 280 -20.05 -31.24 33.25
C ILE A 280 -19.07 -32.19 33.96
N THR A 281 -18.49 -31.73 35.07
CA THR A 281 -17.59 -32.53 35.90
C THR A 281 -18.34 -33.00 37.14
N ALA A 282 -18.42 -34.32 37.34
CA ALA A 282 -19.06 -34.91 38.50
C ALA A 282 -18.49 -34.36 39.82
N ASN A 283 -19.36 -34.23 40.83
CA ASN A 283 -19.01 -33.78 42.19
C ASN A 283 -18.43 -32.37 42.28
N LYS A 284 -18.59 -31.54 41.24
CA LYS A 284 -18.25 -30.12 41.33
C LYS A 284 -19.41 -29.32 41.85
N GLU A 285 -19.09 -28.42 42.75
CA GLU A 285 -20.05 -27.48 43.31
C GLU A 285 -20.64 -26.60 42.21
N VAL A 286 -21.95 -26.39 42.32
CA VAL A 286 -22.71 -25.49 41.46
C VAL A 286 -23.55 -24.61 42.38
N CYS A 287 -23.32 -23.30 42.36
CA CYS A 287 -24.01 -22.38 43.25
C CYS A 287 -24.23 -21.00 42.63
N MET A 288 -25.14 -20.26 43.23
CA MET A 288 -25.32 -18.82 43.04
C MET A 288 -24.74 -18.10 44.26
N TYR A 289 -23.83 -17.15 44.01
CA TYR A 289 -23.32 -16.29 45.07
C TYR A 289 -24.13 -15.00 45.21
N VAL A 290 -24.38 -14.60 46.45
CA VAL A 290 -24.92 -13.30 46.82
C VAL A 290 -23.79 -12.47 47.40
N TYR A 291 -23.48 -11.35 46.73
CA TYR A 291 -22.46 -10.39 47.17
C TYR A 291 -23.11 -9.11 47.69
N SER A 292 -22.44 -8.46 48.65
CA SER A 292 -22.75 -7.11 49.08
C SER A 292 -21.46 -6.35 49.32
N GLY A 293 -21.28 -5.22 48.64
CA GLY A 293 -20.04 -4.42 48.70
C GLY A 293 -18.78 -5.17 48.25
N GLY A 294 -18.90 -6.09 47.27
CA GLY A 294 -17.77 -6.91 46.81
C GLY A 294 -17.42 -8.09 47.72
N VAL A 295 -18.17 -8.32 48.81
CA VAL A 295 -17.96 -9.44 49.73
C VAL A 295 -19.07 -10.48 49.59
N ALA A 296 -18.70 -11.75 49.45
CA ALA A 296 -19.66 -12.86 49.44
C ALA A 296 -20.37 -12.96 50.79
N LYS A 297 -21.71 -13.02 50.76
CA LYS A 297 -22.57 -13.15 51.94
C LYS A 297 -23.18 -14.54 52.04
N THR A 298 -23.70 -15.03 50.93
CA THR A 298 -24.38 -16.32 50.86
C THR A 298 -24.04 -17.03 49.57
N ALA A 299 -23.97 -18.36 49.62
CA ALA A 299 -24.04 -19.22 48.43
C ALA A 299 -25.24 -20.17 48.56
N VAL A 300 -26.01 -20.33 47.50
CA VAL A 300 -27.10 -21.31 47.41
C VAL A 300 -26.79 -22.25 46.26
N GLY A 301 -26.76 -23.55 46.51
CA GLY A 301 -26.32 -24.50 45.50
C GLY A 301 -26.24 -25.93 45.98
N TRP A 302 -25.46 -26.73 45.27
CA TRP A 302 -25.15 -28.11 45.61
C TRP A 302 -23.65 -28.34 45.72
N ASN A 303 -23.23 -29.14 46.70
CA ASN A 303 -21.84 -29.52 46.95
C ASN A 303 -21.77 -31.00 47.36
N ASN A 304 -20.71 -31.72 46.98
CA ASN A 304 -20.59 -33.15 47.27
C ASN A 304 -20.52 -33.49 48.78
N VAL A 305 -20.13 -32.54 49.62
CA VAL A 305 -20.09 -32.68 51.09
C VAL A 305 -21.39 -32.20 51.71
N HIS A 306 -21.96 -31.09 51.23
CA HIS A 306 -23.10 -30.45 51.89
C HIS A 306 -24.47 -30.89 51.35
N GLY A 307 -24.50 -31.58 50.20
CA GLY A 307 -25.72 -31.79 49.43
C GLY A 307 -26.27 -30.46 48.90
N SER A 308 -27.60 -30.33 48.82
CA SER A 308 -28.25 -29.04 48.53
C SER A 308 -28.17 -28.14 49.76
N TYR A 309 -27.65 -26.92 49.63
CA TYR A 309 -27.30 -26.10 50.78
C TYR A 309 -27.61 -24.61 50.62
N ILE A 310 -27.72 -23.94 51.77
CA ILE A 310 -27.58 -22.49 51.94
C ILE A 310 -26.38 -22.24 52.86
N TYR A 311 -25.36 -21.59 52.34
CA TYR A 311 -24.07 -21.39 53.01
C TYR A 311 -23.86 -19.92 53.31
N ASN A 312 -23.60 -19.60 54.57
CA ASN A 312 -23.25 -18.29 55.08
C ASN A 312 -21.72 -18.12 55.02
N SER A 313 -21.25 -17.38 54.02
CA SER A 313 -19.82 -17.21 53.76
C SER A 313 -19.06 -16.50 54.90
N PRO A 314 -19.59 -15.44 55.53
CA PRO A 314 -18.90 -14.78 56.63
C PRO A 314 -18.62 -15.66 57.85
N SER A 315 -19.52 -16.60 58.17
CA SER A 315 -19.39 -17.47 59.34
C SER A 315 -18.90 -18.88 59.03
N ASN A 316 -18.72 -19.22 57.75
CA ASN A 316 -18.41 -20.59 57.31
C ASN A 316 -19.42 -21.62 57.87
N ARG A 317 -20.71 -21.25 57.86
CA ARG A 317 -21.79 -22.12 58.35
C ARG A 317 -22.82 -22.38 57.27
N TYR A 318 -23.44 -23.55 57.30
CA TYR A 318 -24.44 -23.93 56.32
C TYR A 318 -25.56 -24.80 56.90
N LEU A 319 -26.72 -24.65 56.28
CA LEU A 319 -27.85 -25.56 56.38
C LEU A 319 -27.92 -26.35 55.08
N GLY A 320 -27.93 -27.67 55.15
CA GLY A 320 -27.88 -28.55 53.99
C GLY A 320 -28.86 -29.71 54.06
N ILE A 321 -29.09 -30.33 52.92
CA ILE A 321 -29.85 -31.57 52.74
C ILE A 321 -28.99 -32.48 51.85
N LYS A 322 -28.59 -33.63 52.40
CA LYS A 322 -27.82 -34.65 51.67
C LYS A 322 -28.62 -35.23 50.49
N ASP A 323 -27.94 -35.90 49.57
CA ASP A 323 -28.59 -36.58 48.44
C ASP A 323 -29.55 -37.69 48.89
N ASN A 324 -29.36 -38.24 50.09
CA ASN A 324 -30.29 -39.19 50.71
C ASN A 324 -31.50 -38.51 51.40
N GLY A 325 -31.65 -37.20 51.28
CA GLY A 325 -32.75 -36.41 51.87
C GLY A 325 -32.57 -35.99 53.32
N THR A 326 -31.44 -36.31 53.97
CA THR A 326 -31.24 -35.98 55.40
C THR A 326 -30.90 -34.49 55.60
N PRO A 327 -31.73 -33.70 56.31
CA PRO A 327 -31.40 -32.32 56.64
C PRO A 327 -30.34 -32.26 57.76
N HIS A 328 -29.42 -31.31 57.66
CA HIS A 328 -28.33 -31.15 58.62
C HIS A 328 -27.83 -29.72 58.73
N PHE A 329 -27.33 -29.35 59.91
CA PHE A 329 -26.67 -28.08 60.17
C PHE A 329 -25.22 -28.34 60.57
N GLN A 330 -24.27 -27.80 59.80
CA GLN A 330 -22.83 -28.05 60.02
C GLN A 330 -22.47 -29.55 60.09
N GLY A 331 -23.14 -30.37 59.28
CA GLY A 331 -22.93 -31.83 59.28
C GLY A 331 -23.73 -32.60 60.34
N ASN A 332 -24.27 -31.92 61.35
CA ASN A 332 -25.09 -32.57 62.38
C ASN A 332 -26.52 -32.75 61.85
N THR A 333 -27.03 -33.99 61.92
CA THR A 333 -28.42 -34.30 61.58
C THR A 333 -29.37 -33.41 62.37
N ILE A 334 -30.28 -32.73 61.67
CA ILE A 334 -31.33 -31.96 62.33
C ILE A 334 -32.44 -32.93 62.72
N TRP A 335 -32.82 -32.92 63.99
CA TRP A 335 -33.98 -33.66 64.45
C TRP A 335 -35.26 -32.93 64.07
N HIS A 336 -36.21 -33.70 63.53
CA HIS A 336 -37.53 -33.24 63.13
C HIS A 336 -38.55 -34.35 63.39
N ALA A 337 -39.82 -34.03 63.21
CA ALA A 337 -40.93 -34.95 63.42
C ALA A 337 -40.89 -36.23 62.53
N GLY A 338 -39.89 -36.41 61.68
CA GLY A 338 -39.71 -37.61 60.85
C GLY A 338 -38.55 -38.49 61.29
N ASN A 339 -37.63 -38.04 62.16
CA ASN A 339 -36.41 -38.79 62.50
C ASN A 339 -36.06 -38.79 64.00
N ASP A 340 -36.90 -38.23 64.86
CA ASP A 340 -36.60 -38.06 66.29
C ASP A 340 -37.01 -39.25 67.19
N GLY A 341 -38.18 -39.88 66.99
CA GLY A 341 -38.65 -40.95 67.89
C GLY A 341 -40.16 -40.92 68.13
N SER A 342 -40.68 -41.72 69.08
CA SER A 342 -42.11 -42.12 69.16
C SER A 342 -43.10 -40.94 69.14
N ARG A 343 -43.71 -40.77 67.96
CA ARG A 343 -44.66 -39.74 67.49
C ARG A 343 -44.15 -38.31 67.42
N SER A 344 -42.83 -38.16 67.58
CA SER A 344 -42.00 -37.16 66.92
C SER A 344 -42.33 -35.69 67.16
N GLY A 345 -43.27 -35.44 68.08
CA GLY A 345 -43.36 -34.28 68.95
C GLY A 345 -42.32 -34.28 70.06
N LEU A 346 -41.10 -34.76 69.81
CA LEU A 346 -39.90 -34.57 70.63
C LEU A 346 -40.04 -34.88 72.15
N ASP A 347 -40.75 -35.93 72.56
CA ASP A 347 -40.89 -36.25 73.99
C ASP A 347 -39.64 -36.99 74.53
N ALA A 348 -38.72 -36.22 75.11
CA ALA A 348 -37.64 -36.74 75.93
C ALA A 348 -38.20 -37.21 77.29
N ASP A 349 -38.71 -38.45 77.31
CA ASP A 349 -39.23 -39.21 78.46
C ASP A 349 -40.70 -38.97 78.88
N LEU A 350 -41.50 -40.03 78.76
CA LEU A 350 -42.75 -40.30 79.49
C LEU A 350 -42.81 -41.82 79.73
N LEU A 351 -43.02 -42.27 80.97
CA LEU A 351 -43.13 -43.68 81.33
C LEU A 351 -44.59 -44.15 81.16
N ASP A 352 -44.90 -44.87 80.08
CA ASP A 352 -46.21 -45.48 79.79
C ASP A 352 -47.41 -44.52 79.83
N GLY A 353 -47.20 -43.25 79.47
CA GLY A 353 -48.24 -42.23 79.49
C GLY A 353 -48.58 -41.72 80.90
N TYR A 354 -47.75 -42.04 81.89
CA TYR A 354 -47.76 -41.42 83.20
C TYR A 354 -46.57 -40.49 83.38
N HIS A 355 -46.86 -39.24 83.73
CA HIS A 355 -45.88 -38.45 84.46
C HIS A 355 -45.60 -39.13 85.79
N LYS A 356 -44.39 -38.96 86.33
CA LYS A 356 -44.09 -39.37 87.71
C LYS A 356 -45.23 -38.97 88.67
N SER A 357 -45.83 -37.78 88.51
CA SER A 357 -46.97 -37.28 89.30
C SER A 357 -48.19 -38.20 89.29
N ASP A 358 -48.53 -38.78 88.15
CA ASP A 358 -49.72 -39.61 88.03
C ASP A 358 -49.56 -40.91 88.84
N ILE A 359 -48.33 -41.40 88.96
CA ILE A 359 -47.97 -42.52 89.84
C ILE A 359 -48.10 -42.10 91.32
N TYR A 360 -47.64 -40.90 91.70
CA TYR A 360 -47.74 -40.40 93.08
C TYR A 360 -49.18 -40.12 93.52
N ASP A 361 -50.01 -39.57 92.63
CA ASP A 361 -51.39 -39.17 92.94
C ASP A 361 -52.29 -40.39 93.19
N ASN A 362 -52.11 -41.45 92.39
CA ASN A 362 -52.82 -42.71 92.59
C ASN A 362 -52.51 -43.37 93.94
N VAL A 363 -51.24 -43.33 94.36
CA VAL A 363 -50.81 -43.88 95.65
C VAL A 363 -51.40 -43.07 96.81
N THR A 364 -51.35 -41.74 96.73
CA THR A 364 -51.82 -40.82 97.78
C THR A 364 -53.34 -40.91 97.98
N ALA A 365 -54.11 -41.00 96.89
CA ALA A 365 -55.56 -41.13 96.93
C ALA A 365 -56.02 -42.43 97.60
N LYS A 366 -55.33 -43.54 97.33
CA LYS A 366 -55.61 -44.84 97.95
C LYS A 366 -55.30 -44.87 99.44
N LEU A 367 -54.26 -44.16 99.88
CA LEU A 367 -53.90 -44.08 101.29
C LEU A 367 -54.90 -43.22 102.09
N SER A 368 -55.40 -42.14 101.49
CA SER A 368 -56.38 -41.25 102.11
C SER A 368 -57.74 -41.92 102.30
N SER A 369 -58.23 -42.65 101.30
CA SER A 369 -59.51 -43.38 101.40
C SER A 369 -59.43 -44.52 102.43
N LEU A 370 -58.29 -45.18 102.53
CA LEU A 370 -58.03 -46.16 103.57
C LEU A 370 -58.14 -45.51 104.96
N ASN A 371 -57.54 -44.34 105.15
CA ASN A 371 -57.57 -43.61 106.42
C ASN A 371 -59.01 -43.23 106.84
N ASP A 372 -59.87 -42.80 105.92
CA ASP A 372 -61.26 -42.46 106.22
C ASP A 372 -62.11 -43.68 106.60
N VAL A 373 -61.93 -44.82 105.91
CA VAL A 373 -62.58 -46.08 106.28
C VAL A 373 -62.16 -46.51 107.67
N LEU A 374 -60.88 -46.39 107.99
CA LEU A 374 -60.36 -46.76 109.31
C LEU A 374 -60.95 -45.85 110.40
N ASN A 375 -60.92 -44.52 110.19
CA ASN A 375 -61.45 -43.54 111.14
C ASN A 375 -62.96 -43.70 111.37
N SER A 376 -63.75 -43.96 110.32
CA SER A 376 -65.19 -44.18 110.43
C SER A 376 -65.56 -45.49 111.15
N ASN A 377 -64.67 -46.49 111.12
CA ASN A 377 -64.78 -47.71 111.91
C ASN A 377 -64.13 -47.60 113.30
N GLY A 378 -63.74 -46.39 113.73
CA GLY A 378 -63.15 -46.14 115.04
C GLY A 378 -61.69 -46.61 115.18
N ILE A 379 -61.07 -47.06 114.10
CA ILE A 379 -59.66 -47.46 114.03
C ILE A 379 -58.84 -46.24 113.63
N ARG A 380 -58.21 -45.58 114.61
CA ARG A 380 -57.27 -44.49 114.32
C ARG A 380 -55.88 -45.06 114.10
N ILE A 381 -55.41 -45.02 112.85
CA ILE A 381 -54.00 -45.28 112.53
C ILE A 381 -53.22 -43.99 112.77
N TYR A 382 -52.39 -43.99 113.82
CA TYR A 382 -51.43 -42.93 114.06
C TYR A 382 -50.09 -43.30 113.42
N GLY A 383 -49.79 -42.67 112.28
CA GLY A 383 -48.48 -42.70 111.61
C GLY A 383 -48.25 -43.94 110.73
N PHE A 384 -47.61 -43.79 109.57
CA PHE A 384 -46.62 -42.77 109.18
C PHE A 384 -47.00 -41.98 107.93
#